data_AF-A0A2V6YHV3-F1
#
_entry.id   AF-A0A2V6YHV3-F1
#
_cell.length_a   1.000
_cell.length_b   1.000
_cell.length_c   1.000
_cell.angle_alpha   90.00
_cell.angle_beta   90.00
_cell.angle_gamma   90.00
#
_symmetry.space_group_name_H-M   'P 1'
#
loop_
_entity.id
_entity.type
_entity.pdbx_description
1 polymer ?
#
loop_
_entity_poly.entity_id
_entity_poly.type
_entity_poly.pdbx_seq_one_letter_code
_entity_poly.pdbx_strand_id
1 'polypeptide(L)'
;MTGARRIVVTVCPREPGVVMLPVERGGRAVRLSATVILEALRALVDARGLAERVRLREGCAGGCSADGPNVSVEIFPVPPPGERPDNVAIGWKTYVYSLASLDCLATIIEENLASAGGASRKRRVR
;
A
#
# COMPACT_ATOMS: atom_id res chain seq x y z
N MET A 1 -17.14 -10.44 12.12
CA MET A 1 -15.71 -10.51 12.52
C MET A 1 -14.88 -10.05 11.33
N THR A 2 -14.14 -8.95 11.41
CA THR A 2 -13.29 -8.54 10.28
C THR A 2 -11.93 -9.22 10.42
N GLY A 3 -11.78 -10.34 9.72
CA GLY A 3 -10.57 -11.17 9.74
C GLY A 3 -9.31 -10.41 9.31
N ALA A 4 -8.15 -10.93 9.69
CA ALA A 4 -6.87 -10.38 9.29
C ALA A 4 -6.72 -10.37 7.75
N ARG A 5 -6.04 -9.34 7.24
CA ARG A 5 -5.85 -9.12 5.80
C ARG A 5 -4.42 -9.40 5.37
N ARG A 6 -4.26 -9.91 4.14
CA ARG A 6 -3.02 -9.86 3.35
C ARG A 6 -3.23 -8.88 2.20
N ILE A 7 -2.17 -8.27 1.70
CA ILE A 7 -2.24 -7.36 0.57
C ILE A 7 -1.14 -7.64 -0.45
N VAL A 8 -1.43 -7.34 -1.70
CA VAL A 8 -0.45 -7.26 -2.79
C VAL A 8 -0.41 -5.81 -3.25
N VAL A 9 0.75 -5.18 -3.14
CA VAL A 9 0.97 -3.81 -3.62
C VAL A 9 1.68 -3.90 -4.97
N THR A 10 1.09 -3.28 -5.98
CA THR A 10 1.61 -3.19 -7.35
C THR A 10 2.07 -1.78 -7.65
N VAL A 11 3.32 -1.65 -8.09
CA VAL A 11 3.93 -0.39 -8.52
C VAL A 11 4.52 -0.58 -9.91
N CYS A 12 4.33 0.39 -10.81
CA CYS A 12 4.92 0.34 -12.15
C CYS A 12 6.26 1.09 -12.14
N PRO A 13 7.43 0.42 -12.13
CA PRO A 13 8.73 1.09 -12.03
C PRO A 13 9.04 1.99 -13.23
N ARG A 14 8.31 1.81 -14.35
CA ARG A 14 8.47 2.58 -15.58
C ARG A 14 7.55 3.81 -15.66
N GLU A 15 6.66 3.99 -14.69
CA GLU A 15 5.73 5.11 -14.71
C GLU A 15 6.49 6.41 -14.42
N PRO A 16 6.36 7.44 -15.29
CA PRO A 16 7.02 8.72 -15.08
C PRO A 16 6.37 9.47 -13.92
N GLY A 17 7.07 10.49 -13.43
CA GLY A 17 6.60 11.37 -12.37
C GLY A 17 7.18 11.06 -11.00
N VAL A 18 6.85 11.94 -10.06
CA VAL A 18 7.42 11.98 -8.71
C VAL A 18 6.43 12.60 -7.74
N VAL A 19 6.48 12.14 -6.49
CA VAL A 19 5.73 12.76 -5.39
C VAL A 19 6.67 13.10 -4.25
N MET A 20 6.33 14.15 -3.50
CA MET A 20 7.07 14.58 -2.32
C MET A 20 6.26 14.23 -1.08
N LEU A 21 6.65 13.17 -0.37
CA LEU A 21 6.04 12.81 0.92
C LEU A 21 7.03 12.05 1.81
N PRO A 22 6.84 12.05 3.13
CA PRO A 22 7.63 11.22 4.03
C PRO A 22 7.42 9.73 3.76
N VAL A 23 8.44 8.90 4.01
CA VAL A 23 8.28 7.44 3.99
C VAL A 23 7.46 6.99 5.20
N GLU A 24 7.74 7.55 6.38
CA GLU A 24 7.04 7.28 7.63
C GLU A 24 6.47 8.57 8.24
N ARG A 25 5.43 8.42 9.08
CA ARG A 25 4.73 9.54 9.72
C ARG A 25 5.70 10.37 10.57
N GLY A 26 5.68 11.69 10.38
CA GLY A 26 6.58 12.62 11.08
C GLY A 26 8.00 12.69 10.50
N GLY A 27 8.30 11.90 9.47
CA GLY A 27 9.57 11.97 8.75
C GLY A 27 9.67 13.17 7.82
N ARG A 28 10.87 13.39 7.27
CA ARG A 28 11.11 14.41 6.25
C ARG A 28 10.53 13.97 4.90
N ALA A 29 9.88 14.90 4.19
CA ALA A 29 9.44 14.65 2.83
C ALA A 29 10.63 14.39 1.90
N VAL A 30 10.55 13.32 1.13
CA VAL A 30 11.56 12.92 0.16
C VAL A 30 10.93 12.78 -1.22
N ARG A 31 11.76 12.86 -2.26
CA ARG A 31 11.34 12.68 -3.64
C ARG A 31 11.18 11.19 -3.92
N LEU A 32 9.97 10.79 -4.30
CA LEU A 32 9.59 9.40 -4.51
C LEU A 32 9.13 9.22 -5.96
N SER A 33 9.99 8.64 -6.79
CA SER A 33 9.60 8.04 -8.08
C SER A 33 9.06 6.63 -7.86
N ALA A 34 8.48 6.01 -8.90
CA ALA A 34 7.95 4.64 -8.80
C ALA A 34 8.98 3.61 -8.27
N THR A 35 10.23 3.67 -8.75
CA THR A 35 11.31 2.80 -8.26
C THR A 35 11.59 3.02 -6.78
N VAL A 36 11.74 4.29 -6.37
CA VAL A 36 12.04 4.63 -4.97
C VAL A 36 10.87 4.27 -4.04
N ILE A 37 9.63 4.36 -4.53
CA ILE A 37 8.45 3.88 -3.81
C ILE A 37 8.53 2.38 -3.55
N LEU A 38 8.85 1.58 -4.56
CA LEU A 38 8.95 0.13 -4.42
C LEU A 38 10.04 -0.26 -3.42
N GLU A 39 11.20 0.39 -3.49
CA GLU A 39 12.32 0.20 -2.55
C GLU A 39 11.95 0.59 -1.11
N ALA A 40 11.33 1.76 -0.94
CA ALA A 40 10.89 2.24 0.38
C ALA A 40 9.82 1.33 0.98
N LEU A 41 8.86 0.85 0.17
CA LEU A 41 7.87 -0.12 0.62
C LEU A 41 8.51 -1.46 0.99
N ARG A 42 9.53 -1.92 0.25
CA ARG A 42 10.28 -3.14 0.59
C ARG A 42 10.95 -3.00 1.94
N ALA A 43 11.69 -1.91 2.14
CA ALA A 43 12.36 -1.62 3.40
C ALA A 43 11.36 -1.54 4.57
N LEU A 44 10.19 -0.93 4.38
CA LEU A 44 9.14 -0.88 5.40
C LEU A 44 8.58 -2.27 5.73
N VAL A 45 8.36 -3.11 4.72
CA VAL A 45 7.87 -4.49 4.93
C VAL A 45 8.88 -5.31 5.71
N ASP A 46 10.16 -5.21 5.34
CA ASP A 46 11.23 -5.98 5.97
C ASP A 46 11.47 -5.50 7.41
N ALA A 47 11.60 -4.18 7.63
CA ALA A 47 11.82 -3.59 8.95
C ALA A 47 10.67 -3.86 9.94
N ARG A 48 9.45 -4.03 9.44
CA ARG A 48 8.25 -4.31 10.26
C ARG A 48 7.87 -5.79 10.31
N GLY A 49 8.64 -6.68 9.68
CA GLY A 49 8.36 -8.12 9.66
C GLY A 49 7.04 -8.50 8.98
N LEU A 50 6.64 -7.77 7.93
CA LEU A 50 5.33 -7.91 7.29
C LEU A 50 5.31 -8.81 6.04
N ALA A 51 6.40 -9.49 5.72
CA ALA A 51 6.56 -10.25 4.47
C ALA A 51 5.51 -11.37 4.26
N GLU A 52 4.94 -11.91 5.34
CA GLU A 52 3.87 -12.91 5.27
C GLU A 52 2.51 -12.32 4.91
N ARG A 53 2.32 -11.01 5.13
CA ARG A 53 1.05 -10.31 4.92
C ARG A 53 1.10 -9.31 3.78
N VAL A 54 2.28 -8.86 3.37
CA VAL A 54 2.46 -7.85 2.32
C VAL A 54 3.39 -8.42 1.26
N ARG A 55 2.87 -8.59 0.05
CA ARG A 55 3.69 -8.86 -1.14
C ARG A 55 3.77 -7.59 -1.98
N LEU A 56 4.94 -7.35 -2.55
CA LEU A 56 5.19 -6.25 -3.48
C LEU A 56 5.49 -6.86 -4.85
N ARG A 57 4.89 -6.32 -5.90
CA ARG A 57 5.17 -6.72 -7.28
C ARG A 57 5.29 -5.51 -8.21
N GLU A 58 6.03 -5.72 -9.28
CA GLU A 58 6.10 -4.78 -10.38
C GLU A 58 4.99 -5.06 -11.39
N GLY A 59 4.32 -4.02 -11.87
CA GLY A 59 3.25 -4.15 -12.86
C GLY A 59 2.48 -2.86 -13.06
N CYS A 60 1.58 -2.85 -14.05
CA CYS A 60 0.69 -1.71 -14.26
C CYS A 60 -0.28 -1.58 -13.08
N ALA A 61 -0.23 -0.46 -12.37
CA ALA A 61 -1.18 -0.14 -11.30
C ALA A 61 -2.56 0.31 -11.84
N GLY A 62 -2.66 0.56 -13.15
CA GLY A 62 -3.82 1.16 -13.80
C GLY A 62 -3.87 2.68 -13.62
N GLY A 63 -4.73 3.33 -14.42
CA GLY A 63 -4.97 4.77 -14.31
C GLY A 63 -3.96 5.66 -15.03
N CYS A 64 -3.10 5.13 -15.92
CA CYS A 64 -1.95 5.80 -16.56
C CYS A 64 -2.28 6.87 -17.62
N SER A 65 -3.32 7.70 -17.43
CA SER A 65 -3.66 8.81 -18.33
C SER A 65 -2.83 10.10 -18.14
N ALA A 66 -1.96 10.17 -17.13
CA ALA A 66 -1.07 11.28 -16.79
C ALA A 66 0.18 10.77 -16.04
N ASP A 67 1.09 11.68 -15.68
CA ASP A 67 2.31 11.35 -14.93
C ASP A 67 1.97 10.84 -13.52
N GLY A 68 2.43 9.63 -13.20
CA GLY A 68 2.26 9.02 -11.89
C GLY A 68 3.26 9.55 -10.85
N PRO A 69 3.71 8.71 -9.89
CA PRO A 69 3.48 7.27 -9.77
C PRO A 69 2.12 6.90 -9.18
N ASN A 70 1.53 5.83 -9.70
CA ASN A 70 0.30 5.22 -9.20
C ASN A 70 0.63 3.92 -8.45
N VAL A 71 -0.17 3.60 -7.43
CA VAL A 71 -0.02 2.36 -6.65
C VAL A 71 -1.36 1.66 -6.55
N SER A 72 -1.41 0.38 -6.91
CA SER A 72 -2.58 -0.47 -6.72
C SER A 72 -2.38 -1.43 -5.57
N VAL A 73 -3.43 -1.66 -4.79
CA VAL A 73 -3.44 -2.56 -3.65
C VAL A 73 -4.60 -3.53 -3.79
N GLU A 74 -4.30 -4.81 -3.92
CA GLU A 74 -5.27 -5.90 -3.84
C GLU A 74 -5.29 -6.45 -2.41
N ILE A 75 -6.49 -6.74 -1.89
CA ILE A 75 -6.70 -7.15 -0.50
C ILE A 75 -7.26 -8.57 -0.49
N PHE A 76 -6.65 -9.44 0.30
CA PHE A 76 -6.99 -10.86 0.43
C PHE A 76 -7.25 -11.21 1.91
N PRO A 77 -8.09 -12.22 2.19
CA PRO A 77 -8.20 -12.75 3.53
C PRO A 77 -6.92 -13.50 3.94
N VAL A 78 -6.56 -13.45 5.22
CA VAL A 78 -5.60 -14.43 5.78
C VAL A 78 -6.29 -15.80 5.81
N PRO A 79 -5.68 -16.87 5.26
CA PRO A 79 -6.27 -18.19 5.32
C PRO A 79 -6.34 -18.70 6.77
N PRO A 80 -7.36 -19.48 7.13
CA PRO A 80 -7.36 -20.21 8.39
C PRO A 80 -6.12 -21.12 8.54
N PRO A 81 -5.68 -21.43 9.77
CA PRO A 81 -4.55 -22.34 9.98
C PRO A 81 -4.76 -23.69 9.28
N GLY A 82 -3.77 -24.11 8.48
CA GLY A 82 -3.82 -25.37 7.72
C GLY A 82 -4.54 -25.30 6.37
N GLU A 83 -5.18 -24.18 6.04
CA GLU A 83 -5.83 -23.98 4.74
C GLU A 83 -4.92 -23.30 3.73
N ARG A 84 -5.15 -23.59 2.44
CA ARG A 84 -4.43 -22.92 1.36
C ARG A 84 -4.92 -21.47 1.22
N PRO A 85 -4.03 -20.51 0.92
CA PRO A 85 -4.45 -19.15 0.62
C PRO A 85 -5.40 -19.09 -0.58
N ASP A 86 -6.54 -18.44 -0.40
CA ASP A 86 -7.37 -18.01 -1.52
C ASP A 86 -6.65 -16.87 -2.27
N ASN A 87 -6.77 -16.90 -3.59
CA ASN A 87 -6.26 -15.90 -4.54
C ASN A 87 -7.37 -14.99 -5.08
N VAL A 88 -8.60 -15.08 -4.55
CA VAL A 88 -9.66 -14.13 -4.82
C VAL A 88 -9.50 -12.89 -3.93
N ALA A 89 -9.31 -11.74 -4.56
CA ALA A 89 -9.27 -10.47 -3.86
C ALA A 89 -10.67 -10.13 -3.31
N ILE A 90 -10.73 -9.77 -2.02
CA ILE A 90 -11.94 -9.32 -1.33
C ILE A 90 -12.09 -7.79 -1.37
N GLY A 91 -11.14 -7.09 -1.98
CA GLY A 91 -11.17 -5.66 -2.19
C GLY A 91 -9.96 -5.16 -2.96
N TRP A 92 -10.08 -3.95 -3.48
CA TRP A 92 -8.98 -3.23 -4.13
C TRP A 92 -8.93 -1.78 -3.67
N LYS A 93 -7.79 -1.12 -3.87
CA LYS A 93 -7.66 0.34 -3.81
C LYS A 93 -6.52 0.75 -4.75
N THR A 94 -6.77 1.73 -5.61
CA THR A 94 -5.70 2.32 -6.43
C THR A 94 -5.54 3.79 -6.08
N TYR A 95 -4.34 4.17 -5.71
CA TYR A 95 -3.92 5.54 -5.45
C TYR A 95 -3.52 6.19 -6.78
N VAL A 96 -4.52 6.56 -7.57
CA VAL A 96 -4.32 7.25 -8.86
C VAL A 96 -4.11 8.74 -8.58
N TYR A 97 -2.94 9.28 -8.93
CA TYR A 97 -2.53 10.69 -8.74
C TYR A 97 -2.79 11.28 -7.35
N SER A 98 -2.81 10.41 -6.33
CA SER A 98 -3.26 10.74 -4.98
C SER A 98 -2.26 10.37 -3.90
N LEU A 99 -1.09 9.85 -4.26
CA LEU A 99 -0.04 9.57 -3.28
C LEU A 99 0.39 10.81 -2.50
N ALA A 100 0.44 11.97 -3.15
CA ALA A 100 0.83 13.23 -2.52
C ALA A 100 -0.15 13.73 -1.45
N SER A 101 -1.38 13.19 -1.38
CA SER A 101 -2.34 13.54 -0.33
C SER A 101 -2.25 12.64 0.92
N LEU A 102 -1.35 11.65 0.91
CA LEU A 102 -1.09 10.81 2.07
C LEU A 102 -0.17 11.51 3.07
N ASP A 103 -0.40 11.29 4.36
CA ASP A 103 0.52 11.75 5.42
C ASP A 103 1.95 11.22 5.22
N CYS A 104 2.07 9.98 4.76
CA CYS A 104 3.34 9.28 4.50
C CYS A 104 3.09 8.02 3.64
N LEU A 105 4.15 7.46 3.07
CA LEU A 105 4.07 6.26 2.23
C LEU A 105 3.59 5.02 3.03
N ALA A 106 3.99 4.90 4.29
CA ALA A 106 3.57 3.81 5.18
C ALA A 106 2.03 3.72 5.36
N THR A 107 1.30 4.82 5.13
CA THR A 107 -0.17 4.85 5.13
C THR A 107 -0.78 3.83 4.17
N ILE A 108 -0.13 3.54 3.03
CA ILE A 108 -0.58 2.50 2.07
C ILE A 108 -0.68 1.14 2.75
N ILE A 109 0.34 0.75 3.54
CA ILE A 109 0.34 -0.54 4.22
C ILE A 109 -0.64 -0.51 5.40
N GLU A 110 -0.62 0.55 6.20
CA GLU A 110 -1.42 0.68 7.43
C GLU A 110 -2.93 0.63 7.16
N GLU A 111 -3.41 1.41 6.19
CA GLU A 111 -4.84 1.48 5.87
C GLU A 111 -5.37 0.17 5.28
N ASN A 112 -4.58 -0.49 4.44
CA ASN A 112 -5.04 -1.66 3.70
C ASN A 112 -4.88 -2.96 4.51
N LEU A 113 -3.95 -3.02 5.46
CA LEU A 113 -3.87 -4.11 6.44
C LEU A 113 -4.88 -3.99 7.58
N ALA A 114 -5.29 -2.76 7.93
CA ALA A 114 -6.31 -2.55 8.95
C ALA A 114 -7.66 -3.12 8.47
N SER A 115 -8.30 -3.92 9.33
CA SER A 115 -9.69 -4.32 9.13
C SER A 115 -10.60 -3.09 9.04
N ALA A 116 -11.68 -3.13 8.26
CA ALA A 116 -12.61 -2.01 8.09
C ALA A 116 -13.14 -1.41 9.42
N GLY A 117 -13.15 -2.19 10.51
CA GLY A 117 -13.51 -1.72 11.86
C GLY A 117 -12.43 -0.91 12.60
N GLY A 118 -11.16 -0.93 12.14
CA GLY A 118 -10.05 -0.20 12.75
C GLY A 118 -9.85 1.21 12.19
N ALA A 119 -10.12 1.41 10.90
CA ALA A 119 -9.97 2.71 10.23
C ALA A 119 -11.00 3.77 10.70
N SER A 120 -12.19 3.33 11.13
CA SER A 120 -13.24 4.22 11.61
C SER A 120 -12.92 4.92 12.96
N ARG A 121 -12.06 4.32 13.81
CA ARG A 121 -11.69 4.92 15.11
C ARG A 121 -10.66 6.04 15.04
N LYS A 122 -9.94 6.21 13.92
CA LYS A 122 -8.94 7.28 13.77
C LYS A 122 -9.48 8.56 13.14
N ARG A 123 -10.74 8.58 12.68
CA ARG A 123 -11.37 9.74 12.01
C ARG A 123 -12.40 10.46 12.89
N ARG A 124 -12.11 10.59 14.19
CA ARG A 124 -12.87 11.43 15.14
C ARG A 124 -11.92 12.16 16.10
N VAL A 125 -11.19 13.13 15.58
CA VAL A 125 -10.62 14.31 16.27
C VAL A 125 -10.32 15.27 15.10
N ARG A 126 -10.89 16.45 14.91
CA ARG A 126 -11.66 17.42 15.71
C ARG A 126 -12.75 18.01 14.82
#